data_AF-D8M469-F1
#
_entry.id   AF-D8M469-F1
#
_cell.length_a   1.000
_cell.length_b   1.000
_cell.length_c   1.000
_cell.angle_alpha   90.00
_cell.angle_beta   90.00
_cell.angle_gamma   90.00
#
_symmetry.space_group_name_H-M   'P 1'
#
loop_
_entity.id
_entity.type
_entity.pdbx_description
1 polymer ?
#
loop_
_entity_poly.entity_id
_entity_poly.type
_entity_poly.pdbx_seq_one_letter_code
_entity_poly.pdbx_strand_id
1 'polypeptide(L)'
;MKPNGWISLILSNGECVVLQFNNGVFMNQGFVLNEQKVLKVFGNHQIGAISYNEEQSIEVVEEGIVDLDHGSRFGGLVLTEKEKEGNIGIPFGYGEMYDDDGILVYKGIMINWKRFGYGTSYHNNGCIEYEGYWCDDKRFGIGKVYDRYGNLVNECEWYNGIEIDVDEEYEGDGSEPMNIGMKHLKLIDNCALVDWDVSLLYNLESIEIGNECFGSVQTFKIDGLNRLKTIKIGKNSFTETKNSAGKDESKSFHILNCESLESIQIGEFSFSDFAGDFELKNCPQLQSIQIGTIGSDSWNFCYNSFVIRGIDMILNICIMHRSSKSTIHYIRY
;
A
#
# COMPACT_ATOMS: atom_id res chain seq x y z
N MET A 1 -5.31 -7.42 0.17
CA MET A 1 -4.48 -6.26 -0.24
C MET A 1 -4.35 -5.22 0.89
N LYS A 2 -4.15 -5.65 2.14
CA LYS A 2 -4.11 -4.73 3.28
C LYS A 2 -2.66 -4.35 3.61
N PRO A 3 -2.40 -3.16 4.19
CA PRO A 3 -1.06 -2.80 4.58
C PRO A 3 -0.44 -3.79 5.56
N ASN A 4 0.81 -4.17 5.31
CA ASN A 4 1.55 -5.10 6.15
C ASN A 4 3.00 -4.61 6.29
N GLY A 5 3.55 -4.66 7.50
CA GLY A 5 4.85 -4.09 7.82
C GLY A 5 4.80 -2.59 8.08
N TRP A 6 5.91 -1.91 7.85
CA TRP A 6 6.02 -0.47 8.06
C TRP A 6 5.50 0.32 6.85
N ILE A 7 4.66 1.30 7.13
CA ILE A 7 4.24 2.33 6.17
C ILE A 7 4.94 3.62 6.55
N SER A 8 5.63 4.23 5.60
CA SER A 8 6.25 5.55 5.76
C SER A 8 5.52 6.56 4.86
N LEU A 9 5.12 7.67 5.46
CA LEU A 9 4.52 8.84 4.80
C LEU A 9 5.52 9.98 4.90
N ILE A 10 5.99 10.45 3.76
CA ILE A 10 6.94 11.57 3.66
C ILE A 10 6.12 12.84 3.42
N LEU A 11 6.22 13.79 4.35
CA LEU A 11 5.50 15.06 4.30
C LEU A 11 6.34 16.12 3.56
N SER A 12 5.68 17.09 2.94
CA SER A 12 6.34 18.14 2.16
C SER A 12 7.25 19.08 2.97
N ASN A 13 7.12 19.06 4.29
CA ASN A 13 7.97 19.79 5.23
C ASN A 13 9.24 19.02 5.65
N GLY A 14 9.49 17.83 5.08
CA GLY A 14 10.62 16.97 5.43
C GLY A 14 10.40 16.09 6.66
N GLU A 15 9.24 16.18 7.32
CA GLU A 15 8.85 15.24 8.36
C GLU A 15 8.39 13.92 7.76
N CYS A 16 8.56 12.84 8.51
CA CYS A 16 8.13 11.51 8.14
C CYS A 16 7.30 10.90 9.25
N VAL A 17 6.17 10.30 8.87
CA VAL A 17 5.32 9.52 9.78
C VAL A 17 5.47 8.06 9.39
N VAL A 18 5.97 7.24 10.32
CA VAL A 18 6.21 5.81 10.09
C VAL A 18 5.35 5.02 11.04
N LEU A 19 4.50 4.13 10.53
CA LEU A 19 3.51 3.38 11.30
C LEU A 19 3.57 1.90 10.94
N GLN A 20 3.47 1.01 11.93
CA GLN A 20 3.52 -0.42 11.72
C GLN A 20 2.12 -1.03 11.64
N PHE A 21 1.91 -1.89 10.65
CA PHE A 21 0.66 -2.60 10.41
C PHE A 21 0.88 -4.10 10.28
N ASN A 22 -0.13 -4.87 10.64
CA ASN A 22 -0.23 -6.30 10.37
C ASN A 22 -1.58 -6.57 9.71
N ASN A 23 -1.57 -6.90 8.42
CA ASN A 23 -2.77 -7.16 7.62
C ASN A 23 -3.88 -6.08 7.81
N GLY A 24 -3.49 -4.80 7.75
CA GLY A 24 -4.37 -3.64 7.85
C GLY A 24 -4.71 -3.21 9.28
N VAL A 25 -4.26 -3.96 10.29
CA VAL A 25 -4.41 -3.58 11.70
C VAL A 25 -3.21 -2.78 12.14
N PHE A 26 -3.42 -1.56 12.62
CA PHE A 26 -2.36 -0.74 13.22
C PHE A 26 -1.83 -1.43 14.48
N MET A 27 -0.53 -1.68 14.52
CA MET A 27 0.13 -2.45 15.59
C MET A 27 0.41 -1.63 16.84
N ASN A 28 -0.13 -0.41 16.93
CA ASN A 28 0.17 0.54 18.00
C ASN A 28 1.68 0.77 18.14
N GLN A 29 2.37 0.96 17.01
CA GLN A 29 3.80 1.23 16.97
C GLN A 29 4.10 2.18 15.81
N GLY A 30 4.79 3.28 16.10
CA GLY A 30 5.13 4.27 15.10
C GLY A 30 5.97 5.43 15.58
N PHE A 31 6.45 6.24 14.65
CA PHE A 31 7.32 7.39 14.89
C PHE A 31 6.90 8.56 14.02
N VAL A 32 6.97 9.77 14.57
CA VAL A 32 7.09 11.01 13.78
C VAL A 32 8.53 11.45 13.93
N LEU A 33 9.20 11.72 12.82
CA LEU A 33 10.61 12.08 12.79
C LEU A 33 10.87 13.16 11.74
N ASN A 34 11.90 13.95 11.96
CA ASN A 34 12.49 14.80 10.93
C ASN A 34 13.95 14.37 10.71
N GLU A 35 14.71 15.11 9.92
CA GLU A 35 16.11 14.78 9.62
C GLU A 35 17.04 14.80 10.84
N GLN A 36 16.61 15.34 11.99
CA GLN A 36 17.46 15.58 13.16
C GLN A 36 17.09 14.72 14.37
N LYS A 37 15.81 14.40 14.56
CA LYS A 37 15.34 13.68 15.75
C LYS A 37 14.00 12.99 15.54
N VAL A 38 13.70 12.09 16.47
CA VAL A 38 12.34 11.57 16.66
C VAL A 38 11.52 12.62 17.41
N LEU A 39 10.45 13.10 16.78
CA LEU A 39 9.54 14.13 17.30
C LEU A 39 8.47 13.53 18.21
N LYS A 40 8.00 12.33 17.88
CA LYS A 40 6.95 11.65 18.62
C LYS A 40 7.06 10.13 18.43
N VAL A 41 6.69 9.38 19.45
CA VAL A 41 6.48 7.93 19.35
C VAL A 41 4.99 7.65 19.51
N PHE A 42 4.48 6.73 18.70
CA PHE A 42 3.11 6.24 18.79
C PHE A 42 3.09 4.85 19.42
N GLY A 43 2.25 4.70 20.44
CA GLY A 43 1.94 3.41 21.03
C GLY A 43 3.08 2.80 21.84
N ASN A 44 3.25 1.48 21.71
CA ASN A 44 3.91 0.56 22.63
C ASN A 44 5.11 1.16 23.37
N HIS A 45 5.03 1.19 24.69
CA HIS A 45 5.98 1.78 25.65
C HIS A 45 7.36 1.09 25.70
N GLN A 46 7.78 0.40 24.63
CA GLN A 46 9.05 -0.33 24.55
C GLN A 46 9.74 -0.12 23.20
N ILE A 47 10.97 0.38 23.23
CA ILE A 47 11.87 0.45 22.06
C ILE A 47 13.09 -0.39 22.41
N GLY A 48 13.23 -1.54 21.74
CA GLY A 48 14.28 -2.50 22.07
C GLY A 48 14.19 -2.94 23.54
N ALA A 49 15.26 -2.73 24.31
CA ALA A 49 15.32 -3.08 25.73
C ALA A 49 14.78 -1.97 26.67
N ILE A 50 14.43 -0.79 26.14
CA ILE A 50 14.05 0.39 26.95
C ILE A 50 12.55 0.53 27.01
N SER A 51 12.00 0.68 28.22
CA SER A 51 10.59 1.05 28.41
C SER A 51 10.43 2.57 28.64
N TYR A 52 9.42 3.21 28.04
CA TYR A 52 9.17 4.66 28.14
C TYR A 52 7.68 4.94 28.41
N ASN A 53 7.31 6.03 29.08
CA ASN A 53 5.89 6.39 29.35
C ASN A 53 5.46 7.63 28.54
N GLU A 54 4.22 7.67 28.02
CA GLU A 54 3.68 8.78 27.20
C GLU A 54 3.66 10.16 27.91
N GLU A 55 3.62 10.20 29.24
CA GLU A 55 3.67 11.45 30.03
C GLU A 55 5.09 12.03 30.15
N GLN A 56 6.12 11.26 29.80
CA GLN A 56 7.47 11.76 29.64
C GLN A 56 7.62 12.23 28.19
N SER A 57 7.52 13.54 27.97
CA SER A 57 8.15 14.14 26.80
C SER A 57 9.55 13.55 26.67
N ILE A 58 9.97 13.21 25.46
CA ILE A 58 11.29 12.62 25.11
C ILE A 58 12.43 13.46 25.73
N GLU A 59 12.71 13.28 27.03
CA GLU A 59 13.63 14.07 27.87
C GLU A 59 14.85 13.25 28.29
N VAL A 60 14.98 12.03 27.77
CA VAL A 60 16.13 11.14 28.02
C VAL A 60 16.87 10.82 26.72
N VAL A 61 16.78 11.72 25.75
CA VAL A 61 17.61 11.67 24.55
C VAL A 61 18.77 12.63 24.76
N GLU A 62 19.96 12.05 24.86
CA GLU A 62 21.21 12.78 25.05
C GLU A 62 22.22 12.39 23.96
N GLU A 63 23.22 13.26 23.74
CA GLU A 63 24.36 12.92 22.90
C GLU A 63 25.19 11.85 23.60
N GLY A 64 25.43 10.73 22.92
CA GLY A 64 26.10 9.58 23.49
C GLY A 64 26.73 8.67 22.45
N ILE A 65 27.45 7.67 22.96
CA ILE A 65 28.06 6.61 22.15
C ILE A 65 27.49 5.27 22.62
N VAL A 66 27.04 4.45 21.67
CA VAL A 66 26.60 3.08 21.92
C VAL A 66 27.47 2.14 21.08
N ASP A 67 28.12 1.19 21.75
CA ASP A 67 28.95 0.17 21.12
C ASP A 67 28.24 -1.19 21.18
N LEU A 68 28.30 -1.95 20.09
CA LEU A 68 27.90 -3.36 20.05
C LEU A 68 29.10 -4.26 20.40
N ASP A 69 28.82 -5.46 20.92
CA ASP A 69 29.86 -6.42 21.35
C ASP A 69 30.84 -6.81 20.22
N HIS A 70 30.37 -6.76 18.96
CA HIS A 70 31.18 -7.06 17.79
C HIS A 70 31.93 -5.84 17.23
N GLY A 71 31.92 -4.69 17.92
CA GLY A 71 32.77 -3.53 17.61
C GLY A 71 32.11 -2.40 16.81
N SER A 72 30.90 -2.58 16.28
CA SER A 72 30.19 -1.49 15.61
C SER A 72 29.74 -0.43 16.61
N ARG A 73 29.77 0.83 16.17
CA ARG A 73 29.55 2.00 17.03
C ARG A 73 28.50 2.92 16.44
N PHE A 74 27.67 3.50 17.29
CA PHE A 74 26.82 4.64 16.97
C PHE A 74 27.19 5.82 17.86
N GLY A 75 27.37 7.00 17.27
CA GLY A 75 27.54 8.27 17.99
C GLY A 75 26.47 9.27 17.57
N GLY A 76 25.71 9.80 18.52
CA GLY A 76 24.65 10.76 18.26
C GLY A 76 23.59 10.76 19.34
N LEU A 77 22.33 10.98 18.96
CA LEU A 77 21.20 10.97 19.88
C LEU A 77 20.87 9.55 20.36
N VAL A 78 20.94 9.35 21.67
CA VAL A 78 20.75 8.05 22.35
C VAL A 78 19.64 8.17 23.37
N LEU A 79 18.71 7.22 23.37
CA LEU A 79 17.73 7.04 24.44
C LEU A 79 18.34 6.20 25.56
N THR A 80 18.33 6.69 26.80
CA THR A 80 18.85 5.98 27.98
C THR A 80 17.78 5.73 29.04
N GLU A 81 17.93 4.69 29.87
CA GLU A 81 17.16 4.53 31.12
C GLU A 81 17.96 5.11 32.29
N LYS A 82 17.45 6.14 32.98
CA LYS A 82 18.15 6.82 34.08
C LYS A 82 18.40 5.95 35.33
N GLU A 83 17.76 4.78 35.45
CA GLU A 83 17.65 4.06 36.73
C GLU A 83 18.50 2.77 36.85
N LYS A 84 19.25 2.36 35.83
CA LYS A 84 20.11 1.17 35.91
C LYS A 84 21.59 1.54 35.87
N GLU A 85 22.33 1.18 36.92
CA GLU A 85 23.79 1.25 36.96
C GLU A 85 24.37 0.48 35.76
N GLY A 86 24.99 1.23 34.84
CA GLY A 86 25.46 0.72 33.54
C GLY A 86 24.49 1.08 32.41
N ASN A 87 24.45 2.36 32.02
CA ASN A 87 23.55 2.92 31.01
C ASN A 87 23.50 2.03 29.74
N ILE A 88 22.40 1.29 29.57
CA ILE A 88 22.05 0.71 28.28
C ILE A 88 21.41 1.84 27.48
N GLY A 89 22.17 2.36 26.51
CA GLY A 89 21.67 3.31 25.53
C GLY A 89 21.27 2.62 24.24
N ILE A 90 20.23 3.11 23.58
CA ILE A 90 19.91 2.70 22.21
C ILE A 90 19.94 3.92 21.27
N PRO A 91 20.42 3.78 20.03
CA PRO A 91 20.30 4.84 19.03
C PRO A 91 18.84 5.31 18.91
N PHE A 92 18.61 6.61 19.03
CA PHE A 92 17.27 7.19 19.00
C PHE A 92 17.25 8.63 18.48
N GLY A 93 17.56 8.78 17.20
CA GLY A 93 17.62 10.07 16.53
C GLY A 93 18.78 10.13 15.55
N TYR A 94 19.20 11.34 15.20
CA TYR A 94 20.31 11.54 14.27
C TYR A 94 21.64 11.11 14.88
N GLY A 95 22.48 10.48 14.08
CA GLY A 95 23.85 10.17 14.44
C GLY A 95 24.64 9.55 13.31
N GLU A 96 25.83 9.10 13.65
CA GLU A 96 26.80 8.46 12.77
C GLU A 96 27.03 7.02 13.22
N MET A 97 26.94 6.08 12.28
CA MET A 97 27.24 4.67 12.52
C MET A 97 28.57 4.30 11.86
N TYR A 98 29.37 3.55 12.59
CA TYR A 98 30.66 3.02 12.20
C TYR A 98 30.65 1.49 12.30
N ASP A 99 31.29 0.82 11.35
CA ASP A 99 31.51 -0.63 11.42
C ASP A 99 32.61 -0.99 12.44
N ASP A 100 32.92 -2.29 12.54
CA ASP A 100 33.92 -2.85 13.46
C ASP A 100 35.38 -2.48 13.10
N ASP A 101 35.62 -2.03 11.86
CA ASP A 101 36.88 -1.45 11.42
C ASP A 101 36.96 0.07 11.68
N GLY A 102 35.89 0.68 12.21
CA GLY A 102 35.79 2.10 12.49
C GLY A 102 35.54 2.95 11.24
N ILE A 103 35.07 2.35 10.14
CA ILE A 103 34.70 3.04 8.91
C ILE A 103 33.28 3.57 9.05
N LEU A 104 33.07 4.84 8.67
CA LEU A 104 31.74 5.44 8.63
C LEU A 104 30.88 4.73 7.59
N VAL A 105 29.74 4.18 8.03
CA VAL A 105 28.80 3.44 7.16
C VAL A 105 27.47 4.16 6.97
N TYR A 106 27.05 5.02 7.91
CA TYR A 106 25.77 5.71 7.81
C TYR A 106 25.73 7.02 8.61
N LYS A 107 24.98 8.01 8.10
CA LYS A 107 24.56 9.23 8.79
C LYS A 107 23.07 9.46 8.60
N GLY A 108 22.33 9.66 9.68
CA GLY A 108 20.89 9.92 9.61
C GLY A 108 20.14 9.45 10.85
N ILE A 109 18.82 9.38 10.76
CA ILE A 109 18.01 8.89 11.88
C ILE A 109 18.22 7.38 12.05
N MET A 110 18.54 6.99 13.29
CA MET A 110 18.63 5.61 13.72
C MET A 110 17.76 5.40 14.95
N ILE A 111 16.95 4.34 14.92
CA ILE A 111 16.09 3.94 16.03
C ILE A 111 16.38 2.47 16.30
N ASN A 112 16.97 2.18 17.46
CA ASN A 112 17.32 0.83 17.89
C ASN A 112 18.08 0.05 16.80
N TRP A 113 19.19 0.62 16.33
CA TRP A 113 20.07 0.03 15.31
C TRP A 113 19.42 -0.23 13.94
N LYS A 114 18.29 0.41 13.66
CA LYS A 114 17.66 0.40 12.33
C LYS A 114 17.59 1.81 11.77
N ARG A 115 17.88 1.95 10.48
CA ARG A 115 17.79 3.22 9.75
C ARG A 115 16.33 3.58 9.49
N PHE A 116 15.96 4.83 9.75
CA PHE A 116 14.65 5.42 9.48
C PHE A 116 14.82 6.82 8.89
N GLY A 117 13.79 7.34 8.24
CA GLY A 117 13.78 8.72 7.73
C GLY A 117 14.85 8.97 6.66
N TYR A 118 15.17 10.23 6.43
CA TYR A 118 16.23 10.60 5.49
C TYR A 118 17.62 10.29 6.08
N GLY A 119 18.51 9.73 5.26
CA GLY A 119 19.88 9.43 5.66
C GLY A 119 20.78 9.03 4.49
N THR A 120 22.07 8.99 4.78
CA THR A 120 23.14 8.74 3.80
C THR A 120 23.98 7.55 4.25
N SER A 121 24.13 6.53 3.40
CA SER A 121 25.10 5.44 3.60
C SER A 121 26.34 5.65 2.74
N TYR A 122 27.43 5.01 3.13
CA TYR A 122 28.75 5.22 2.54
C TYR A 122 29.40 3.91 2.12
N HIS A 123 30.11 3.93 0.99
CA HIS A 123 31.06 2.90 0.63
C HIS A 123 32.24 2.92 1.60
N ASN A 124 32.99 1.81 1.67
CA ASN A 124 34.16 1.69 2.52
C ASN A 124 35.32 2.66 2.19
N ASN A 125 35.27 3.34 1.05
CA ASN A 125 36.21 4.39 0.66
C ASN A 125 35.75 5.81 1.06
N GLY A 126 34.62 5.93 1.76
CA GLY A 126 34.03 7.19 2.21
C GLY A 126 33.18 7.90 1.16
N CYS A 127 33.07 7.40 -0.06
CA CYS A 127 32.10 7.92 -1.03
C CYS A 127 30.67 7.58 -0.61
N ILE A 128 29.70 8.44 -0.92
CA ILE A 128 28.29 8.14 -0.70
C ILE A 128 27.93 6.89 -1.51
N GLU A 129 27.20 5.97 -0.89
CA GLU A 129 26.62 4.79 -1.53
C GLU A 129 25.16 5.04 -1.87
N TYR A 130 24.41 5.58 -0.90
CA TYR A 130 23.00 5.90 -1.05
C TYR A 130 22.66 7.15 -0.26
N GLU A 131 21.79 7.98 -0.81
CA GLU A 131 21.22 9.15 -0.16
C GLU A 131 19.71 9.14 -0.40
N GLY A 132 18.90 9.04 0.65
CA GLY A 132 17.45 8.97 0.51
C GLY A 132 16.76 8.53 1.79
N TYR A 133 15.49 8.13 1.67
CA TYR A 133 14.71 7.68 2.81
C TYR A 133 14.97 6.20 3.15
N TRP A 134 14.80 5.89 4.42
CA TRP A 134 14.95 4.59 5.04
C TRP A 134 13.74 4.28 5.90
N CYS A 135 13.39 3.00 5.97
CA CYS A 135 12.36 2.50 6.87
C CYS A 135 12.73 1.09 7.30
N ASP A 136 12.93 0.88 8.60
CA ASP A 136 13.28 -0.42 9.18
C ASP A 136 14.51 -1.06 8.51
N ASP A 137 15.56 -0.26 8.31
CA ASP A 137 16.82 -0.64 7.68
C ASP A 137 16.77 -0.92 6.17
N LYS A 138 15.62 -0.67 5.54
CA LYS A 138 15.44 -0.82 4.10
C LYS A 138 15.32 0.54 3.43
N ARG A 139 15.88 0.69 2.23
CA ARG A 139 15.66 1.88 1.39
C ARG A 139 14.16 2.03 1.14
N PHE A 140 13.66 3.25 1.26
CA PHE A 140 12.25 3.58 1.12
C PHE A 140 12.12 4.95 0.44
N GLY A 141 11.00 5.21 -0.23
CA GLY A 141 10.72 6.50 -0.87
C GLY A 141 11.77 6.89 -1.91
N ILE A 142 11.89 8.18 -2.21
CA ILE A 142 12.84 8.67 -3.21
C ILE A 142 14.28 8.55 -2.67
N GLY A 143 15.19 8.04 -3.49
CA GLY A 143 16.61 7.93 -3.14
C GLY A 143 17.54 7.88 -4.35
N LYS A 144 18.80 8.27 -4.12
CA LYS A 144 19.89 8.30 -5.09
C LYS A 144 20.96 7.27 -4.72
N VAL A 145 21.42 6.52 -5.71
CA VAL A 145 22.51 5.54 -5.56
C VAL A 145 23.73 6.03 -6.31
N TYR A 146 24.90 5.89 -5.70
CA TYR A 146 26.17 6.32 -6.26
C TYR A 146 27.19 5.16 -6.30
N ASP A 147 28.08 5.20 -7.29
CA ASP A 147 29.20 4.26 -7.38
C ASP A 147 30.35 4.66 -6.43
N ARG A 148 31.40 3.81 -6.37
CA ARG A 148 32.59 4.06 -5.55
C ARG A 148 33.46 5.23 -6.04
N TYR A 149 33.15 5.84 -7.17
CA TYR A 149 33.82 7.03 -7.68
C TYR A 149 32.99 8.30 -7.42
N GLY A 150 31.81 8.17 -6.81
CA GLY A 150 30.88 9.25 -6.53
C GLY A 150 29.98 9.64 -7.70
N ASN A 151 29.92 8.82 -8.77
CA ASN A 151 29.00 9.08 -9.88
C ASN A 151 27.59 8.60 -9.53
N LEU A 152 26.57 9.39 -9.89
CA LEU A 152 25.17 8.98 -9.77
C LEU A 152 24.92 7.79 -10.71
N VAL A 153 24.46 6.68 -10.12
CA VAL A 153 24.10 5.45 -10.84
C VAL A 153 22.59 5.41 -11.09
N ASN A 154 21.80 5.78 -10.09
CA ASN A 154 20.33 5.70 -10.17
C ASN A 154 19.67 6.75 -9.27
N GLU A 155 18.48 7.21 -9.64
CA GLU A 155 17.56 8.03 -8.84
C GLU A 155 16.14 7.51 -9.05
N CYS A 156 15.57 6.84 -8.05
CA CYS A 156 14.28 6.16 -8.16
C CYS A 156 13.53 6.15 -6.82
N GLU A 157 12.29 5.65 -6.83
CA GLU A 157 11.55 5.35 -5.62
C GLU A 157 11.86 3.93 -5.13
N TRP A 158 11.88 3.73 -3.83
CA TRP A 158 12.21 2.47 -3.16
C TRP A 158 11.05 2.02 -2.29
N TYR A 159 10.78 0.72 -2.28
CA TYR A 159 9.86 0.11 -1.32
C TYR A 159 10.50 -1.13 -0.71
N ASN A 160 10.71 -1.11 0.60
CA ASN A 160 11.32 -2.22 1.34
C ASN A 160 12.64 -2.71 0.71
N GLY A 161 13.46 -1.79 0.20
CA GLY A 161 14.76 -2.10 -0.41
C GLY A 161 14.70 -2.58 -1.86
N ILE A 162 13.50 -2.64 -2.46
CA ILE A 162 13.30 -2.96 -3.86
C ILE A 162 13.19 -1.63 -4.62
N GLU A 163 13.97 -1.49 -5.71
CA GLU A 163 13.81 -0.39 -6.66
C GLU A 163 12.43 -0.52 -7.30
N ILE A 164 11.61 0.51 -7.12
CA ILE A 164 10.35 0.62 -7.85
C ILE A 164 10.70 1.30 -9.16
N ASP A 165 10.63 0.53 -10.24
CA ASP A 165 10.64 1.13 -11.57
C ASP A 165 9.41 2.01 -11.69
N VAL A 166 9.61 3.23 -12.19
CA VAL A 166 8.57 4.27 -12.32
C VAL A 166 7.53 3.92 -13.38
N ASP A 167 7.48 2.68 -13.84
CA ASP A 167 6.54 2.18 -14.85
C ASP A 167 5.08 2.20 -14.39
N GLU A 168 4.79 2.66 -13.17
CA GLU A 168 3.44 2.92 -12.70
C GLU A 168 2.53 1.66 -12.76
N GLU A 169 3.08 0.47 -13.04
CA GLU A 169 2.36 -0.76 -13.34
C GLU A 169 2.83 -1.91 -12.45
N TYR A 170 1.86 -2.61 -11.86
CA TYR A 170 2.05 -3.87 -11.18
C TYR A 170 1.47 -4.98 -12.04
N GLU A 171 2.28 -5.98 -12.41
CA GLU A 171 1.80 -7.23 -13.02
C GLU A 171 2.25 -8.43 -12.17
N GLY A 172 1.30 -9.19 -11.63
CA GLY A 172 1.61 -10.34 -10.77
C GLY A 172 0.39 -11.03 -10.19
N ASP A 173 0.57 -11.98 -9.30
CA ASP A 173 -0.51 -12.69 -8.60
C ASP A 173 -0.87 -12.04 -7.24
N GLY A 174 -0.20 -10.96 -6.86
CA GLY A 174 -0.35 -10.31 -5.55
C GLY A 174 0.51 -10.91 -4.43
N SER A 175 1.41 -11.84 -4.73
CA SER A 175 2.41 -12.34 -3.77
C SER A 175 3.56 -11.37 -3.56
N GLU A 176 3.95 -10.67 -4.63
CA GLU A 176 4.98 -9.63 -4.58
C GLU A 176 4.43 -8.29 -4.04
N PRO A 177 5.27 -7.48 -3.38
CA PRO A 177 4.85 -6.20 -2.84
C PRO A 177 4.26 -5.25 -3.87
N MET A 178 3.17 -4.59 -3.48
CA MET A 178 2.43 -3.63 -4.28
C MET A 178 2.78 -2.19 -3.87
N ASN A 179 3.18 -1.35 -4.83
CA ASN A 179 3.39 0.08 -4.57
C ASN A 179 2.05 0.84 -4.48
N ILE A 180 1.83 1.59 -3.40
CA ILE A 180 0.66 2.50 -3.27
C ILE A 180 0.63 3.60 -4.34
N GLY A 181 1.79 3.92 -4.92
CA GLY A 181 1.96 4.87 -6.01
C GLY A 181 1.62 4.33 -7.40
N MET A 182 1.33 3.03 -7.55
CA MET A 182 1.02 2.44 -8.85
C MET A 182 -0.23 3.08 -9.48
N LYS A 183 -0.23 3.17 -10.81
CA LYS A 183 -1.39 3.59 -11.61
C LYS A 183 -2.07 2.42 -12.32
N HIS A 184 -1.39 1.33 -12.59
CA HIS A 184 -1.93 0.19 -13.33
C HIS A 184 -1.77 -1.07 -12.48
N LEU A 185 -2.88 -1.65 -12.06
CA LEU A 185 -2.90 -2.94 -11.36
C LEU A 185 -3.32 -4.03 -12.32
N LYS A 186 -2.47 -5.01 -12.57
CA LYS A 186 -2.76 -6.21 -13.36
C LYS A 186 -2.51 -7.47 -12.54
N LEU A 187 -3.60 -8.10 -12.11
CA LEU A 187 -3.56 -9.39 -11.45
C LEU A 187 -3.73 -10.51 -12.47
N ILE A 188 -2.81 -11.49 -12.45
CA ILE A 188 -2.91 -12.66 -13.34
C ILE A 188 -4.03 -13.60 -12.90
N ASP A 189 -4.33 -14.58 -13.75
CA ASP A 189 -5.30 -15.64 -13.45
C ASP A 189 -4.93 -16.39 -12.15
N ASN A 190 -5.94 -16.77 -11.36
CA ASN A 190 -5.78 -17.47 -10.08
C ASN A 190 -4.85 -16.73 -9.10
N CYS A 191 -5.02 -15.42 -8.96
CA CYS A 191 -4.18 -14.61 -8.08
C CYS A 191 -4.15 -15.15 -6.63
N ALA A 192 -3.03 -14.95 -5.93
CA ALA A 192 -2.83 -15.39 -4.56
C ALA A 192 -3.68 -14.60 -3.52
N LEU A 193 -4.23 -13.45 -3.93
CA LEU A 193 -5.03 -12.60 -3.06
C LEU A 193 -6.44 -13.16 -2.84
N VAL A 194 -6.84 -13.26 -1.57
CA VAL A 194 -8.18 -13.70 -1.14
C VAL A 194 -9.10 -12.56 -0.72
N ASP A 195 -8.51 -11.42 -0.36
CA ASP A 195 -9.21 -10.21 0.09
C ASP A 195 -9.11 -9.10 -0.97
N TRP A 196 -10.23 -8.43 -1.21
CA TRP A 196 -10.33 -7.24 -2.06
C TRP A 196 -10.39 -5.96 -1.22
N ASP A 197 -9.37 -5.12 -1.32
CA ASP A 197 -9.36 -3.76 -0.76
C ASP A 197 -8.34 -2.91 -1.52
N VAL A 198 -8.82 -1.95 -2.30
CA VAL A 198 -8.01 -1.02 -3.10
C VAL A 198 -8.07 0.41 -2.57
N SER A 199 -8.64 0.63 -1.37
CA SER A 199 -8.93 1.97 -0.84
C SER A 199 -7.70 2.86 -0.67
N LEU A 200 -6.52 2.28 -0.50
CA LEU A 200 -5.26 3.01 -0.33
C LEU A 200 -4.50 3.24 -1.65
N LEU A 201 -4.96 2.67 -2.76
CA LEU A 201 -4.31 2.77 -4.07
C LEU A 201 -4.90 3.95 -4.86
N TYR A 202 -4.81 5.15 -4.28
CA TYR A 202 -5.48 6.37 -4.76
C TYR A 202 -4.95 6.89 -6.12
N ASN A 203 -3.77 6.42 -6.54
CA ASN A 203 -3.17 6.78 -7.83
C ASN A 203 -3.62 5.87 -8.98
N LEU A 204 -4.39 4.81 -8.73
CA LEU A 204 -4.84 3.89 -9.77
C LEU A 204 -5.62 4.60 -10.89
N GLU A 205 -5.18 4.34 -12.12
CA GLU A 205 -5.83 4.68 -13.38
C GLU A 205 -6.43 3.45 -14.08
N SER A 206 -5.89 2.24 -13.88
CA SER A 206 -6.49 0.99 -14.37
C SER A 206 -6.40 -0.17 -13.39
N ILE A 207 -7.43 -1.01 -13.41
CA ILE A 207 -7.48 -2.29 -12.72
C ILE A 207 -7.80 -3.38 -13.75
N GLU A 208 -6.92 -4.35 -13.90
CA GLU A 208 -7.11 -5.58 -14.65
C GLU A 208 -6.97 -6.78 -13.70
N ILE A 209 -8.00 -7.62 -13.65
CA ILE A 209 -8.02 -8.85 -12.86
C ILE A 209 -8.20 -10.00 -13.83
N GLY A 210 -7.35 -11.01 -13.73
CA GLY A 210 -7.42 -12.24 -14.50
C GLY A 210 -8.65 -13.08 -14.18
N ASN A 211 -8.66 -14.29 -14.72
CA ASN A 211 -9.71 -15.27 -14.50
C ASN A 211 -9.55 -15.95 -13.14
N GLU A 212 -10.66 -16.45 -12.58
CA GLU A 212 -10.67 -17.32 -11.40
C GLU A 212 -10.12 -16.67 -10.11
N CYS A 213 -10.25 -15.36 -9.96
CA CYS A 213 -9.72 -14.59 -8.82
C CYS A 213 -10.80 -14.25 -7.78
N PHE A 214 -10.41 -14.04 -6.52
CA PHE A 214 -11.26 -13.45 -5.47
C PHE A 214 -12.60 -14.16 -5.15
N GLY A 215 -12.69 -15.48 -5.30
CA GLY A 215 -13.96 -16.21 -5.11
C GLY A 215 -14.66 -15.98 -3.76
N SER A 216 -13.89 -15.87 -2.68
CA SER A 216 -14.41 -15.69 -1.31
C SER A 216 -14.86 -14.27 -0.94
N VAL A 217 -14.65 -13.29 -1.83
CA VAL A 217 -14.94 -11.88 -1.54
C VAL A 217 -16.45 -11.67 -1.43
N GLN A 218 -16.86 -11.06 -0.31
CA GLN A 218 -18.26 -10.75 -0.04
C GLN A 218 -18.68 -9.42 -0.66
N THR A 219 -17.82 -8.41 -0.54
CA THR A 219 -18.13 -7.07 -1.04
C THR A 219 -17.04 -6.62 -2.00
N PHE A 220 -17.40 -6.44 -3.26
CA PHE A 220 -16.57 -5.71 -4.21
C PHE A 220 -16.90 -4.24 -4.10
N LYS A 221 -16.00 -3.45 -3.51
CA LYS A 221 -16.18 -2.02 -3.34
C LYS A 221 -15.00 -1.26 -3.91
N ILE A 222 -15.30 -0.23 -4.70
CA ILE A 222 -14.39 0.84 -5.09
C ILE A 222 -15.11 2.16 -4.79
N ASP A 223 -14.46 3.03 -4.02
CA ASP A 223 -15.05 4.28 -3.56
C ASP A 223 -13.99 5.39 -3.52
N GLY A 224 -14.22 6.48 -4.25
CA GLY A 224 -13.33 7.65 -4.22
C GLY A 224 -12.03 7.52 -5.01
N LEU A 225 -11.85 6.47 -5.82
CA LEU A 225 -10.69 6.35 -6.72
C LEU A 225 -10.86 7.25 -7.95
N ASN A 226 -10.72 8.56 -7.73
CA ASN A 226 -11.03 9.59 -8.72
C ASN A 226 -10.10 9.63 -9.94
N ARG A 227 -8.96 8.93 -9.90
CA ARG A 227 -8.05 8.77 -11.04
C ARG A 227 -8.35 7.53 -11.88
N LEU A 228 -9.16 6.61 -11.37
CA LEU A 228 -9.44 5.33 -12.01
C LEU A 228 -10.25 5.54 -13.28
N LYS A 229 -9.73 5.09 -14.42
CA LYS A 229 -10.35 5.22 -15.75
C LYS A 229 -10.93 3.91 -16.24
N THR A 230 -10.26 2.79 -15.98
CA THR A 230 -10.66 1.50 -16.55
C THR A 230 -10.68 0.39 -15.50
N ILE A 231 -11.70 -0.46 -15.58
CA ILE A 231 -11.80 -1.70 -14.80
C ILE A 231 -12.05 -2.85 -15.77
N LYS A 232 -11.24 -3.89 -15.68
CA LYS A 232 -11.39 -5.13 -16.43
C LYS A 232 -11.28 -6.32 -15.48
N ILE A 233 -12.28 -7.18 -15.51
CA ILE A 233 -12.37 -8.37 -14.66
C ILE A 233 -12.51 -9.58 -15.58
N GLY A 234 -11.67 -10.59 -15.39
CA GLY A 234 -11.69 -11.85 -16.11
C GLY A 234 -12.93 -12.69 -15.77
N LYS A 235 -12.98 -13.90 -16.32
CA LYS A 235 -14.08 -14.86 -16.14
C LYS A 235 -14.01 -15.55 -14.78
N ASN A 236 -15.16 -15.98 -14.26
CA ASN A 236 -15.25 -16.73 -12.99
C ASN A 236 -14.55 -16.02 -11.80
N SER A 237 -14.42 -14.70 -11.85
CA SER A 237 -13.81 -13.91 -10.78
C SER A 237 -14.89 -13.35 -9.86
N PHE A 238 -14.58 -13.21 -8.58
CA PHE A 238 -15.54 -12.82 -7.54
C PHE A 238 -16.78 -13.74 -7.52
N THR A 239 -16.56 -15.06 -7.58
CA THR A 239 -17.64 -16.03 -7.36
C THR A 239 -17.14 -17.34 -6.76
N GLU A 240 -17.96 -17.99 -5.95
CA GLU A 240 -17.74 -19.39 -5.54
C GLU A 240 -18.47 -20.38 -6.47
N THR A 241 -19.44 -19.91 -7.26
CA THR A 241 -20.25 -20.70 -8.20
C THR A 241 -19.72 -20.63 -9.63
N LYS A 242 -18.51 -21.13 -9.85
CA LYS A 242 -17.84 -21.14 -11.15
C LYS A 242 -18.72 -21.79 -12.22
N ASN A 243 -18.85 -21.14 -13.38
CA ASN A 243 -19.64 -21.60 -14.52
C ASN A 243 -21.13 -21.90 -14.21
N SER A 244 -21.66 -21.33 -13.12
CA SER A 244 -23.04 -21.51 -12.67
C SER A 244 -23.59 -20.21 -12.09
N ALA A 245 -24.89 -20.18 -11.80
CA ALA A 245 -25.50 -19.15 -10.98
C ALA A 245 -25.49 -19.56 -9.50
N GLY A 246 -25.32 -18.59 -8.62
CA GLY A 246 -25.56 -18.71 -7.18
C GLY A 246 -26.48 -17.61 -6.69
N LYS A 247 -26.99 -17.72 -5.47
CA LYS A 247 -27.79 -16.66 -4.85
C LYS A 247 -27.32 -16.42 -3.42
N ASP A 248 -26.42 -15.46 -3.26
CA ASP A 248 -25.95 -14.99 -1.97
C ASP A 248 -26.32 -13.51 -1.78
N GLU A 249 -27.35 -13.27 -0.97
CA GLU A 249 -27.86 -11.92 -0.66
C GLU A 249 -26.90 -11.13 0.24
N SER A 250 -25.90 -11.80 0.84
CA SER A 250 -24.86 -11.11 1.61
C SER A 250 -23.74 -10.53 0.74
N LYS A 251 -23.63 -10.97 -0.52
CA LYS A 251 -22.61 -10.49 -1.46
C LYS A 251 -23.07 -9.27 -2.24
N SER A 252 -22.24 -8.23 -2.30
CA SER A 252 -22.61 -6.92 -2.85
C SER A 252 -21.54 -6.25 -3.71
N PHE A 253 -21.98 -5.44 -4.68
CA PHE A 253 -21.14 -4.77 -5.67
C PHE A 253 -21.34 -3.26 -5.64
N HIS A 254 -20.27 -2.50 -5.42
CA HIS A 254 -20.33 -1.05 -5.28
C HIS A 254 -19.17 -0.37 -6.01
N ILE A 255 -19.49 0.51 -6.95
CA ILE A 255 -18.54 1.48 -7.52
C ILE A 255 -19.12 2.87 -7.31
N LEU A 256 -18.48 3.64 -6.43
CA LEU A 256 -18.98 4.90 -5.91
C LEU A 256 -17.93 6.00 -6.12
N ASN A 257 -18.36 7.23 -6.44
CA ASN A 257 -17.50 8.41 -6.43
C ASN A 257 -16.20 8.21 -7.23
N CYS A 258 -16.28 7.65 -8.44
CA CYS A 258 -15.13 7.44 -9.31
C CYS A 258 -15.25 8.42 -10.49
N GLU A 259 -14.79 9.66 -10.28
CA GLU A 259 -15.07 10.77 -11.19
C GLU A 259 -14.51 10.58 -12.60
N SER A 260 -13.33 9.95 -12.73
CA SER A 260 -12.66 9.72 -14.02
C SER A 260 -12.97 8.37 -14.64
N LEU A 261 -13.87 7.56 -14.07
CA LEU A 261 -14.11 6.20 -14.56
C LEU A 261 -14.81 6.24 -15.92
N GLU A 262 -14.16 5.70 -16.94
CA GLU A 262 -14.59 5.74 -18.35
C GLU A 262 -15.19 4.40 -18.81
N SER A 263 -14.60 3.27 -18.40
CA SER A 263 -15.06 1.95 -18.86
C SER A 263 -14.97 0.83 -17.82
N ILE A 264 -15.96 -0.07 -17.86
CA ILE A 264 -16.01 -1.28 -17.03
C ILE A 264 -16.22 -2.48 -17.96
N GLN A 265 -15.38 -3.50 -17.81
CA GLN A 265 -15.50 -4.79 -18.50
C GLN A 265 -15.50 -5.93 -17.48
N ILE A 266 -16.47 -6.82 -17.56
CA ILE A 266 -16.61 -7.97 -16.65
C ILE A 266 -16.81 -9.24 -17.49
N GLY A 267 -15.92 -10.22 -17.32
CA GLY A 267 -15.98 -11.53 -17.96
C GLY A 267 -17.17 -12.36 -17.52
N GLU A 268 -17.49 -13.41 -18.28
CA GLU A 268 -18.60 -14.33 -17.99
C GLU A 268 -18.42 -15.03 -16.64
N PHE A 269 -19.55 -15.35 -15.99
CA PHE A 269 -19.66 -16.03 -14.70
C PHE A 269 -19.00 -15.31 -13.51
N SER A 270 -18.54 -14.08 -13.68
CA SER A 270 -18.04 -13.25 -12.60
C SER A 270 -19.20 -12.64 -11.81
N PHE A 271 -19.08 -12.59 -10.48
CA PHE A 271 -20.18 -12.15 -9.60
C PHE A 271 -21.49 -12.94 -9.80
N SER A 272 -21.42 -14.22 -10.21
CA SER A 272 -22.61 -15.02 -10.55
C SER A 272 -23.45 -15.44 -9.35
N ASP A 273 -22.86 -15.42 -8.15
CA ASP A 273 -23.48 -15.63 -6.84
C ASP A 273 -23.83 -14.33 -6.10
N PHE A 274 -23.45 -13.16 -6.61
CA PHE A 274 -23.80 -11.88 -5.99
C PHE A 274 -25.29 -11.60 -6.18
N ALA A 275 -26.02 -11.51 -5.07
CA ALA A 275 -27.47 -11.23 -5.04
C ALA A 275 -27.89 -10.14 -4.04
N GLY A 276 -26.94 -9.50 -3.37
CA GLY A 276 -27.16 -8.34 -2.48
C GLY A 276 -27.26 -7.03 -3.25
N ASP A 277 -26.73 -5.94 -2.68
CA ASP A 277 -26.80 -4.61 -3.31
C ASP A 277 -25.90 -4.49 -4.54
N PHE A 278 -26.41 -3.82 -5.57
CA PHE A 278 -25.64 -3.38 -6.73
C PHE A 278 -25.74 -1.86 -6.84
N GLU A 279 -24.61 -1.18 -6.72
CA GLU A 279 -24.53 0.28 -6.80
C GLU A 279 -23.45 0.73 -7.78
N LEU A 280 -23.86 1.54 -8.73
CA LEU A 280 -22.98 2.34 -9.58
C LEU A 280 -23.44 3.78 -9.50
N LYS A 281 -22.65 4.62 -8.82
CA LYS A 281 -23.05 5.98 -8.43
C LYS A 281 -21.91 6.97 -8.54
N ASN A 282 -22.23 8.20 -8.95
CA ASN A 282 -21.27 9.32 -9.03
C ASN A 282 -20.05 8.96 -9.91
N CYS A 283 -20.32 8.47 -11.11
CA CYS A 283 -19.32 8.14 -12.15
C CYS A 283 -19.64 8.91 -13.44
N PRO A 284 -19.49 10.25 -13.45
CA PRO A 284 -19.98 11.12 -14.52
C PRO A 284 -19.30 10.89 -15.88
N GLN A 285 -18.05 10.40 -15.89
CA GLN A 285 -17.29 10.13 -17.12
C GLN A 285 -17.53 8.73 -17.71
N LEU A 286 -18.41 7.92 -17.10
CA LEU A 286 -18.58 6.54 -17.52
C LEU A 286 -19.29 6.47 -18.87
N GLN A 287 -18.60 5.87 -19.85
CA GLN A 287 -19.04 5.80 -21.25
C GLN A 287 -19.40 4.38 -21.68
N SER A 288 -18.76 3.35 -21.10
CA SER A 288 -18.94 1.97 -21.53
C SER A 288 -19.03 0.99 -20.35
N ILE A 289 -20.04 0.12 -20.40
CA ILE A 289 -20.14 -1.06 -19.53
C ILE A 289 -20.36 -2.29 -20.41
N GLN A 290 -19.43 -3.22 -20.35
CA GLN A 290 -19.52 -4.53 -21.00
C GLN A 290 -19.55 -5.63 -19.93
N ILE A 291 -20.58 -6.46 -19.96
CA ILE A 291 -20.74 -7.60 -19.04
C ILE A 291 -20.97 -8.86 -19.88
N GLY A 292 -20.01 -9.80 -19.82
CA GLY A 292 -19.96 -11.02 -20.61
C GLY A 292 -19.46 -10.81 -22.04
N THR A 293 -19.71 -11.81 -22.89
CA THR A 293 -19.40 -11.78 -24.32
C THR A 293 -20.68 -11.63 -25.15
N ILE A 294 -20.59 -10.96 -26.30
CA ILE A 294 -21.72 -10.88 -27.23
C ILE A 294 -22.00 -12.27 -27.80
N GLY A 295 -23.24 -12.74 -27.66
CA GLY A 295 -23.71 -14.02 -28.21
C GLY A 295 -23.66 -15.20 -27.22
N SER A 296 -23.27 -14.97 -25.96
CA SER A 296 -23.30 -15.96 -24.88
C SER A 296 -24.10 -15.45 -23.67
N ASP A 297 -24.63 -16.39 -22.88
CA ASP A 297 -25.23 -16.06 -21.58
C ASP A 297 -24.10 -15.72 -20.59
N SER A 298 -24.15 -14.52 -20.00
CA SER A 298 -23.06 -14.05 -19.14
C SER A 298 -23.10 -14.63 -17.72
N TRP A 299 -24.28 -14.95 -17.19
CA TRP A 299 -24.52 -15.41 -15.81
C TRP A 299 -24.03 -14.48 -14.69
N ASN A 300 -23.57 -13.28 -15.02
CA ASN A 300 -23.15 -12.28 -14.03
C ASN A 300 -24.39 -11.68 -13.35
N PHE A 301 -24.34 -11.49 -12.02
CA PHE A 301 -25.38 -10.80 -11.27
C PHE A 301 -26.81 -11.37 -11.47
N CYS A 302 -26.95 -12.69 -11.58
CA CYS A 302 -28.20 -13.38 -11.97
C CYS A 302 -29.43 -13.02 -11.12
N TYR A 303 -29.22 -12.75 -9.83
CA TYR A 303 -30.29 -12.49 -8.86
C TYR A 303 -30.27 -11.05 -8.32
N ASN A 304 -29.52 -10.17 -8.98
CA ASN A 304 -29.31 -8.80 -8.54
C ASN A 304 -30.34 -7.84 -9.17
N SER A 305 -30.77 -6.83 -8.41
CA SER A 305 -31.55 -5.70 -8.94
C SER A 305 -30.59 -4.61 -9.40
N PHE A 306 -30.53 -4.34 -10.71
CA PHE A 306 -29.60 -3.36 -11.24
C PHE A 306 -30.08 -1.92 -10.97
N VAL A 307 -29.34 -1.22 -10.11
CA VAL A 307 -29.58 0.19 -9.79
C VAL A 307 -28.38 1.02 -10.26
N ILE A 308 -28.59 1.87 -11.26
CA ILE A 308 -27.60 2.82 -11.77
C ILE A 308 -28.12 4.23 -11.48
N ARG A 309 -27.32 5.07 -10.79
CA ARG A 309 -27.74 6.42 -10.35
C ARG A 309 -26.68 7.47 -10.68
N GLY A 310 -27.13 8.67 -11.06
CA GLY A 310 -26.24 9.83 -11.27
C GLY A 310 -25.31 9.68 -12.49
N ILE A 311 -25.80 9.09 -13.58
CA ILE A 311 -25.11 9.04 -14.87
C ILE A 311 -25.94 9.85 -15.88
N ASP A 312 -25.40 10.98 -16.33
CA ASP A 312 -26.10 11.94 -17.21
C ASP A 312 -25.74 11.79 -18.71
N MET A 313 -24.87 10.86 -19.08
CA MET A 313 -24.38 10.68 -20.46
C MET A 313 -25.05 9.51 -21.23
N ILE A 314 -24.86 9.47 -22.55
CA ILE A 314 -25.26 8.36 -23.44
C ILE A 314 -24.37 7.15 -23.10
N LEU A 315 -24.85 6.31 -22.19
CA LEU A 315 -24.13 5.13 -21.73
C LEU A 315 -24.37 3.95 -22.68
N ASN A 316 -23.31 3.42 -23.29
CA ASN A 316 -23.39 2.18 -24.07
C ASN A 316 -23.31 0.98 -23.12
N ILE A 317 -24.47 0.39 -22.84
CA ILE A 317 -24.59 -0.80 -22.00
C ILE A 317 -24.77 -2.04 -22.90
N CYS A 318 -23.76 -2.90 -22.94
CA CYS A 318 -23.89 -4.24 -23.54
C CYS A 318 -23.99 -5.28 -22.42
N ILE A 319 -25.23 -5.66 -22.09
CA ILE A 319 -25.54 -6.70 -21.10
C ILE A 319 -26.27 -7.83 -21.83
N MET A 320 -25.67 -9.02 -21.88
CA MET A 320 -26.25 -10.17 -22.56
C MET A 320 -26.94 -11.14 -21.57
N HIS A 321 -28.14 -11.56 -21.98
CA HIS A 321 -29.11 -12.49 -21.39
C HIS A 321 -28.94 -12.85 -19.90
N ARG A 322 -29.87 -12.32 -19.10
CA ARG A 322 -30.13 -12.69 -17.69
C ARG A 322 -31.23 -13.74 -17.65
N SER A 323 -31.21 -14.65 -16.68
CA SER A 323 -32.40 -15.45 -16.35
C SER A 323 -33.49 -14.54 -15.76
N SER A 324 -34.38 -14.02 -16.62
CA SER A 324 -35.77 -13.56 -16.42
C SER A 324 -36.22 -12.76 -15.17
N LYS A 325 -35.37 -12.24 -14.26
CA LYS A 325 -35.83 -11.59 -13.01
C LYS A 325 -35.24 -10.22 -12.64
N SER A 326 -34.25 -9.70 -13.35
CA SER A 326 -33.63 -8.42 -12.96
C SER A 326 -34.27 -7.22 -13.66
N THR A 327 -34.88 -6.32 -12.89
CA THR A 327 -35.38 -5.01 -13.37
C THR A 327 -34.23 -4.00 -13.39
N ILE A 328 -34.08 -3.23 -14.49
CA ILE A 328 -33.17 -2.08 -14.54
C ILE A 328 -33.98 -0.85 -14.14
N HIS A 329 -33.60 -0.20 -13.04
CA HIS A 329 -34.17 1.09 -12.66
C HIS A 329 -33.19 2.21 -13.01
N TYR A 330 -33.51 2.95 -14.07
CA TYR A 330 -32.89 4.25 -14.32
C TYR A 330 -33.56 5.27 -13.41
N ILE A 331 -32.84 5.73 -12.39
CA ILE A 331 -33.31 6.81 -11.54
C ILE A 331 -32.48 8.05 -11.90
N ARG A 332 -33.03 8.87 -12.80
CA ARG A 332 -32.55 10.23 -13.07
C ARG A 332 -33.08 11.13 -11.95
N TYR A 333 -32.21 11.88 -11.29
CA TYR A 333 -32.60 13.01 -10.45
C TYR A 333 -31.95 14.27 -10.98
#